data_AF-A0A7Y8HCD0-F1
#
_entry.id   AF-A0A7Y8HCD0-F1
#
_cell.length_a   1.000
_cell.length_b   1.000
_cell.length_c   1.000
_cell.angle_alpha   90.00
_cell.angle_beta   90.00
_cell.angle_gamma   90.00
#
_symmetry.space_group_name_H-M   'P 1'
#
loop_
_entity.id
_entity.type
_entity.pdbx_description
1 polymer ?
#
loop_
_entity_poly.entity_id
_entity_poly.type
_entity_poly.pdbx_seq_one_letter_code
_entity_poly.pdbx_strand_id
1 'polypeptide(L)'
;MGRKLVELLLAAILVFGLAGQTLAAWEEGHLLRIVYRADGNVEVATDLGAVSALVGLSNHTISAGAFSLADFGPGAALANLRVAYAAKINSSSDAWFSGTAANMTNRGQFTSFSGAFTQMSLYYDSIDGGGVKAIGDKANASAYFELMDARGIAANFGRVLSGAYPPGTEVAPVGGAMQTLYFYDSPNAAGAPTGIALTLRTNEDGSTTINPGGGGVVPIPPSVLLLASGLLGLIGLRRKSA
;
A
#
# COMPACT_ATOMS: atom_id res chain seq x y z
N MET A 1 39.42 -13.81 36.15
CA MET A 1 38.07 -13.27 35.87
C MET A 1 37.97 -12.50 34.54
N GLY A 2 39.02 -11.84 34.04
CA GLY A 2 38.91 -10.97 32.84
C GLY A 2 38.54 -11.63 31.51
N ARG A 3 38.88 -12.91 31.27
CA ARG A 3 38.60 -13.57 29.97
C ARG A 3 37.11 -13.72 29.66
N LYS A 4 36.29 -14.06 30.66
CA LYS A 4 34.83 -14.22 30.49
C LYS A 4 34.12 -12.88 30.22
N LEU A 5 34.65 -11.78 30.73
CA LEU A 5 34.11 -10.43 30.47
C LEU A 5 34.38 -9.99 29.04
N VAL A 6 35.55 -10.32 28.48
CA VAL A 6 35.90 -10.01 27.08
C VAL A 6 35.03 -10.79 26.10
N GLU A 7 34.77 -12.08 26.38
CA GLU A 7 33.88 -12.91 25.55
C GLU A 7 32.43 -12.41 25.57
N LEU A 8 31.92 -11.99 26.74
CA LEU A 8 30.57 -11.43 26.86
C LEU A 8 30.44 -10.10 26.10
N LEU A 9 31.48 -9.27 26.13
CA LEU A 9 31.50 -7.98 25.45
C LEU A 9 31.56 -8.14 23.93
N LEU A 10 32.35 -9.11 23.43
CA LEU A 10 32.40 -9.46 22.01
C LEU A 10 31.07 -10.04 21.50
N ALA A 11 30.42 -10.91 22.29
CA ALA A 11 29.10 -11.44 21.94
C ALA A 11 28.03 -10.33 21.91
N ALA A 12 28.06 -9.39 22.86
CA ALA A 12 27.16 -8.24 22.86
C ALA A 12 27.39 -7.34 21.63
N ILE A 13 28.64 -7.03 21.28
CA ILE A 13 28.97 -6.24 20.09
C ILE A 13 28.51 -6.94 18.80
N LEU A 14 28.57 -8.28 18.74
CA LEU A 14 28.09 -9.04 17.59
C LEU A 14 26.55 -8.99 17.46
N VAL A 15 25.83 -9.09 18.58
CA VAL A 15 24.36 -9.05 18.62
C VAL A 15 23.83 -7.63 18.32
N PHE A 16 24.50 -6.59 18.81
CA PHE A 16 24.13 -5.19 18.52
C PHE A 16 24.67 -4.70 17.17
N GLY A 17 25.76 -5.28 16.66
CA GLY A 17 26.34 -4.93 15.35
C GLY A 17 25.56 -5.49 14.16
N LEU A 18 24.83 -6.60 14.35
CA LEU A 18 23.97 -7.19 13.31
C LEU A 18 22.53 -6.67 13.34
N ALA A 19 22.10 -6.03 14.43
CA ALA A 19 20.82 -5.32 14.51
C ALA A 19 20.84 -3.94 13.83
N GLY A 20 22.02 -3.50 13.36
CA GLY A 20 22.22 -2.28 12.58
C GLY A 20 22.07 -2.46 11.06
N GLN A 21 21.51 -3.57 10.61
CA GLN A 21 20.88 -3.64 9.28
C GLN A 21 19.59 -2.83 9.42
N THR A 22 19.70 -1.51 9.28
CA THR A 22 18.59 -0.72 8.76
C THR A 22 18.07 -1.49 7.56
N LEU A 23 16.91 -2.16 7.70
CA LEU A 23 16.14 -2.67 6.57
C LEU A 23 16.21 -1.57 5.52
N ALA A 24 16.84 -1.81 4.37
CA ALA A 24 17.09 -0.71 3.46
C ALA A 24 15.70 -0.27 3.02
N ALA A 25 15.31 0.92 3.46
CA ALA A 25 14.04 1.47 3.03
C ALA A 25 14.10 1.61 1.51
N TRP A 26 12.94 1.61 0.87
CA TRP A 26 12.83 1.74 -0.59
C TRP A 26 13.35 0.51 -1.37
N GLU A 27 13.44 -0.65 -0.70
CA GLU A 27 13.78 -1.94 -1.29
C GLU A 27 12.76 -2.44 -2.32
N GLU A 28 13.20 -3.37 -3.19
CA GLU A 28 12.27 -4.08 -4.07
C GLU A 28 11.25 -4.90 -3.26
N GLY A 29 10.01 -4.95 -3.74
CA GLY A 29 8.91 -5.63 -3.07
C GLY A 29 8.33 -4.88 -1.87
N HIS A 30 8.84 -3.70 -1.54
CA HIS A 30 8.24 -2.84 -0.51
C HIS A 30 7.05 -2.04 -1.06
N LEU A 31 6.02 -1.92 -0.23
CA LEU A 31 4.85 -1.12 -0.53
C LEU A 31 5.12 0.34 -0.22
N LEU A 32 5.23 1.15 -1.26
CA LEU A 32 5.36 2.59 -1.12
C LEU A 32 3.97 3.24 -1.11
N ARG A 33 3.76 4.16 -0.17
CA ARG A 33 2.64 5.10 -0.16
C ARG A 33 3.15 6.47 -0.56
N ILE A 34 2.53 7.08 -1.55
CA ILE A 34 2.82 8.45 -1.95
C ILE A 34 1.59 9.30 -1.66
N VAL A 35 1.76 10.38 -0.91
CA VAL A 35 0.72 11.36 -0.63
C VAL A 35 1.17 12.72 -1.14
N TYR A 36 0.37 13.39 -1.96
CA TYR A 36 0.70 14.72 -2.47
C TYR A 36 -0.52 15.63 -2.46
N ARG A 37 -0.26 16.94 -2.54
CA ARG A 37 -1.32 17.95 -2.68
C ARG A 37 -1.44 18.36 -4.15
N ALA A 38 -2.66 18.35 -4.70
CA ALA A 38 -2.88 18.65 -6.11
C ALA A 38 -2.38 20.06 -6.50
N ASP A 39 -2.60 21.04 -5.61
CA ASP A 39 -2.24 22.46 -5.77
C ASP A 39 -0.96 22.87 -5.02
N GLY A 40 -0.23 21.92 -4.43
CA GLY A 40 1.02 22.17 -3.69
C GLY A 40 2.27 21.73 -4.43
N ASN A 41 3.44 22.02 -3.85
CA ASN A 41 4.75 21.62 -4.38
C ASN A 41 5.39 20.46 -3.59
N VAL A 42 4.66 19.87 -2.64
CA VAL A 42 5.20 18.81 -1.78
C VAL A 42 4.47 17.50 -2.04
N GLU A 43 5.26 16.43 -2.10
CA GLU A 43 4.82 15.06 -1.96
C GLU A 43 5.57 14.37 -0.82
N VAL A 44 4.89 13.48 -0.12
CA VAL A 44 5.42 12.70 0.99
C VAL A 44 5.32 11.24 0.58
N ALA A 45 6.47 10.58 0.48
CA ALA A 45 6.52 9.14 0.26
C ALA A 45 6.82 8.43 1.58
N THR A 46 6.24 7.25 1.76
CA THR A 46 6.44 6.41 2.94
C THR A 46 6.65 4.98 2.49
N ASP A 47 7.70 4.35 2.99
CA ASP A 47 7.88 2.91 2.89
C ASP A 47 7.08 2.21 4.00
N LEU A 48 6.14 1.35 3.61
CA LEU A 48 5.29 0.59 4.53
C LEU A 48 5.82 -0.83 4.80
N GLY A 49 6.95 -1.19 4.18
CA GLY A 49 7.60 -2.50 4.29
C GLY A 49 7.21 -3.47 3.18
N ALA A 50 7.81 -4.66 3.22
CA ALA A 50 7.64 -5.71 2.23
C ALA A 50 6.17 -6.15 2.06
N VAL A 51 5.65 -6.13 0.83
CA VAL A 51 4.29 -6.57 0.50
C VAL A 51 4.02 -7.99 0.99
N SER A 52 5.01 -8.90 0.91
CA SER A 52 4.89 -10.28 1.37
C SER A 52 4.61 -10.42 2.87
N ALA A 53 5.07 -9.47 3.69
CA ALA A 53 4.78 -9.41 5.11
C ALA A 53 3.42 -8.75 5.42
N LEU A 54 2.89 -7.95 4.49
CA LEU A 54 1.61 -7.27 4.62
C LEU A 54 0.44 -8.14 4.16
N VAL A 55 0.66 -9.00 3.15
CA VAL A 55 -0.35 -9.94 2.66
C VAL A 55 -0.76 -10.90 3.77
N GLY A 56 -2.07 -11.00 4.00
CA GLY A 56 -2.65 -11.83 5.07
C GLY A 56 -2.85 -11.09 6.41
N LEU A 57 -2.27 -9.91 6.59
CA LEU A 57 -2.62 -9.06 7.74
C LEU A 57 -4.05 -8.57 7.62
N SER A 58 -4.75 -8.46 8.75
CA SER A 58 -6.13 -7.97 8.82
C SER A 58 -6.25 -6.89 9.88
N ASN A 59 -6.88 -5.77 9.54
CA ASN A 59 -7.05 -4.62 10.42
C ASN A 59 -5.74 -4.15 11.09
N HIS A 60 -4.62 -4.25 10.37
CA HIS A 60 -3.29 -3.92 10.88
C HIS A 60 -2.93 -2.48 10.50
N THR A 61 -2.58 -1.65 11.48
CA THR A 61 -2.25 -0.24 11.23
C THR A 61 -0.75 -0.02 11.30
N ILE A 62 -0.21 0.54 10.22
CA ILE A 62 1.19 0.96 10.08
C ILE A 62 1.25 2.46 10.32
N SER A 63 1.82 2.83 11.46
CA SER A 63 2.03 4.23 11.86
C SER A 63 3.45 4.74 11.61
N ALA A 64 4.39 3.84 11.30
CA ALA A 64 5.75 4.23 10.92
C ALA A 64 5.71 5.10 9.66
N GLY A 65 6.42 6.24 9.69
CA GLY A 65 6.47 7.18 8.58
C GLY A 65 5.14 7.85 8.23
N ALA A 66 4.17 7.89 9.17
CA ALA A 66 2.92 8.64 8.97
C ALA A 66 3.17 10.09 8.54
N PHE A 67 2.40 10.58 7.58
CA PHE A 67 2.45 11.99 7.18
C PHE A 67 1.63 12.83 8.16
N SER A 68 1.91 14.12 8.20
CA SER A 68 1.10 15.12 8.88
C SER A 68 0.63 16.17 7.87
N LEU A 69 -0.48 16.86 8.14
CA LEU A 69 -0.91 17.99 7.30
C LEU A 69 0.15 19.10 7.24
N ALA A 70 0.97 19.25 8.29
CA ALA A 70 2.06 20.23 8.34
C ALA A 70 3.14 19.94 7.30
N ASP A 71 3.33 18.69 6.89
CA ASP A 71 4.30 18.31 5.86
C ASP A 71 3.98 18.99 4.50
N PHE A 72 2.71 19.30 4.25
CA PHE A 72 2.23 19.92 3.01
C PHE A 72 2.10 21.45 3.10
N GLY A 73 2.51 22.05 4.21
CA GLY A 73 2.46 23.49 4.45
C GLY A 73 1.06 24.05 4.73
N PRO A 74 0.94 25.38 4.85
CA PRO A 74 -0.32 26.06 5.17
C PRO A 74 -1.45 25.73 4.19
N GLY A 75 -2.68 25.64 4.70
CA GLY A 75 -3.88 25.36 3.91
C GLY A 75 -4.03 23.90 3.47
N ALA A 76 -3.12 23.01 3.86
CA ALA A 76 -3.29 21.59 3.63
C ALA A 76 -4.50 21.04 4.39
N ALA A 77 -5.37 20.35 3.68
CA ALA A 77 -6.53 19.64 4.21
C ALA A 77 -6.63 18.28 3.52
N LEU A 78 -7.14 17.26 4.24
CA LEU A 78 -7.25 15.89 3.73
C LEU A 78 -7.99 15.80 2.39
N ALA A 79 -9.03 16.62 2.21
CA ALA A 79 -9.80 16.71 0.97
C ALA A 79 -8.98 17.13 -0.27
N ASN A 80 -7.88 17.86 -0.06
CA ASN A 80 -7.01 18.38 -1.11
C ASN A 80 -5.78 17.48 -1.34
N LEU A 81 -5.61 16.48 -0.49
CA LEU A 81 -4.57 15.47 -0.63
C LEU A 81 -5.03 14.33 -1.52
N ARG A 82 -4.03 13.65 -2.05
CA ARG A 82 -4.13 12.59 -3.04
C ARG A 82 -3.13 11.52 -2.60
N VAL A 83 -3.59 10.28 -2.39
CA VAL A 83 -2.73 9.13 -2.03
C VAL A 83 -2.72 8.02 -3.08
N ALA A 84 -1.54 7.49 -3.40
CA ALA A 84 -1.33 6.32 -4.25
C ALA A 84 -0.46 5.29 -3.54
N TYR A 85 -0.61 4.02 -3.89
CA TYR A 85 0.25 2.94 -3.41
C TYR A 85 0.77 2.11 -4.57
N ALA A 86 2.04 1.75 -4.52
CA ALA A 86 2.64 0.86 -5.50
C ALA A 86 3.83 0.10 -4.94
N ALA A 87 4.09 -1.07 -5.52
CA ALA A 87 5.27 -1.88 -5.27
C ALA A 87 5.68 -2.59 -6.55
N LYS A 88 6.94 -3.01 -6.64
CA LYS A 88 7.41 -3.90 -7.72
C LYS A 88 8.55 -4.80 -7.26
N ILE A 89 8.74 -5.92 -7.95
CA ILE A 89 9.92 -6.77 -7.83
C ILE A 89 10.49 -6.95 -9.24
N ASN A 90 11.76 -6.58 -9.46
CA ASN A 90 12.35 -6.60 -10.79
C ASN A 90 12.66 -8.02 -11.26
N SER A 91 13.08 -8.89 -10.33
CA SER A 91 13.49 -10.26 -10.65
C SER A 91 12.36 -11.12 -11.21
N SER A 92 11.15 -10.97 -10.70
CA SER A 92 9.95 -11.67 -11.18
C SER A 92 9.09 -10.83 -12.14
N SER A 93 9.40 -9.54 -12.30
CA SER A 93 8.52 -8.55 -12.93
C SER A 93 7.17 -8.40 -12.24
N ASP A 94 7.05 -8.78 -10.96
CA ASP A 94 5.82 -8.61 -10.20
C ASP A 94 5.55 -7.13 -9.92
N ALA A 95 4.27 -6.75 -9.93
CA ALA A 95 3.87 -5.38 -9.64
C ALA A 95 2.57 -5.30 -8.85
N TRP A 96 2.48 -4.29 -8.00
CA TRP A 96 1.28 -3.94 -7.27
C TRP A 96 0.94 -2.47 -7.51
N PHE A 97 -0.32 -2.23 -7.82
CA PHE A 97 -0.84 -0.88 -8.06
C PHE A 97 -2.14 -0.71 -7.31
N SER A 98 -2.29 0.42 -6.62
CA SER A 98 -3.58 0.75 -6.05
C SER A 98 -4.51 1.41 -7.07
N GLY A 99 -5.81 1.23 -6.83
CA GLY A 99 -6.82 2.02 -7.50
C GLY A 99 -8.18 1.88 -6.82
N THR A 100 -9.10 2.73 -7.27
CA THR A 100 -10.47 2.83 -6.73
C THR A 100 -11.51 2.14 -7.61
N ALA A 101 -11.18 1.87 -8.88
CA ALA A 101 -12.07 1.21 -9.84
C ALA A 101 -11.98 -0.31 -9.75
N ALA A 102 -13.11 -0.99 -9.95
CA ALA A 102 -13.12 -2.42 -10.23
C ALA A 102 -12.61 -2.66 -11.67
N ASN A 103 -11.88 -3.77 -11.88
CA ASN A 103 -11.39 -4.23 -13.19
C ASN A 103 -10.23 -3.42 -13.81
N MET A 104 -9.23 -3.06 -13.00
CA MET A 104 -7.99 -2.49 -13.53
C MET A 104 -7.29 -3.51 -14.44
N THR A 105 -7.10 -3.18 -15.71
CA THR A 105 -6.47 -4.07 -16.69
C THR A 105 -5.13 -3.49 -17.09
N ASN A 106 -4.03 -4.20 -16.90
CA ASN A 106 -2.74 -3.74 -17.41
C ASN A 106 -2.70 -3.73 -18.95
N ARG A 107 -1.97 -2.79 -19.56
CA ARG A 107 -1.75 -2.61 -21.01
C ARG A 107 -0.45 -3.22 -21.51
N GLY A 108 0.34 -3.86 -20.65
CA GLY A 108 1.61 -4.47 -21.03
C GLY A 108 2.78 -3.48 -21.12
N GLN A 109 2.74 -2.35 -20.40
CA GLN A 109 3.78 -1.31 -20.45
C GLN A 109 4.69 -1.30 -19.21
N PHE A 110 4.90 -2.45 -18.57
CA PHE A 110 5.64 -2.52 -17.32
C PHE A 110 7.08 -2.05 -17.41
N THR A 111 7.80 -2.24 -18.51
CA THR A 111 9.19 -1.75 -18.63
C THR A 111 9.32 -0.25 -18.36
N SER A 112 8.41 0.56 -18.91
CA SER A 112 8.42 2.02 -18.69
C SER A 112 8.08 2.38 -17.24
N PHE A 113 7.09 1.71 -16.66
CA PHE A 113 6.78 1.88 -15.24
C PHE A 113 7.92 1.44 -14.32
N SER A 114 8.53 0.29 -14.60
CA SER A 114 9.60 -0.27 -13.78
C SER A 114 10.81 0.68 -13.73
N GLY A 115 11.19 1.26 -14.87
CA GLY A 115 12.24 2.29 -14.92
C GLY A 115 11.86 3.54 -14.12
N ALA A 116 10.64 4.05 -14.32
CA ALA A 116 10.14 5.22 -13.58
C ALA A 116 10.06 4.95 -12.07
N PHE A 117 9.63 3.76 -11.64
CA PHE A 117 9.52 3.40 -10.23
C PHE A 117 10.91 3.28 -9.60
N THR A 118 11.89 2.67 -10.28
CA THR A 118 13.29 2.66 -9.78
C THR A 118 13.80 4.07 -9.59
N GLN A 119 13.63 4.94 -10.58
CA GLN A 119 14.10 6.32 -10.49
C GLN A 119 13.44 7.10 -9.33
N MET A 120 12.14 6.90 -9.16
CA MET A 120 11.38 7.48 -8.06
C MET A 120 11.85 6.95 -6.69
N SER A 121 12.02 5.63 -6.52
CA SER A 121 12.51 5.04 -5.27
C SER A 121 13.91 5.57 -4.92
N LEU A 122 14.82 5.65 -5.89
CA LEU A 122 16.16 6.21 -5.68
C LEU A 122 16.12 7.68 -5.26
N TYR A 123 15.18 8.46 -5.81
CA TYR A 123 15.00 9.85 -5.39
C TYR A 123 14.58 9.94 -3.93
N TYR A 124 13.57 9.18 -3.51
CA TYR A 124 13.10 9.21 -2.12
C TYR A 124 14.13 8.68 -1.13
N ASP A 125 14.83 7.60 -1.47
CA ASP A 125 15.95 7.09 -0.66
C ASP A 125 17.04 8.16 -0.49
N SER A 126 17.37 8.89 -1.56
CA SER A 126 18.41 9.93 -1.53
C SER A 126 18.10 11.11 -0.60
N ILE A 127 16.81 11.44 -0.41
CA ILE A 127 16.39 12.59 0.43
C ILE A 127 16.03 12.20 1.85
N ASP A 128 15.66 10.93 2.09
CA ASP A 128 15.37 10.39 3.43
C ASP A 128 16.65 9.88 4.13
N GLY A 129 17.64 9.44 3.36
CA GLY A 129 18.90 8.92 3.89
C GLY A 129 18.73 7.57 4.61
N GLY A 130 17.87 6.70 4.06
CA GLY A 130 17.58 5.38 4.61
C GLY A 130 16.52 5.34 5.72
N GLY A 131 15.77 6.42 5.93
CA GLY A 131 14.54 6.41 6.75
C GLY A 131 13.35 5.77 6.03
N VAL A 132 12.17 5.81 6.63
CA VAL A 132 10.92 5.26 6.04
C VAL A 132 9.96 6.33 5.49
N LYS A 133 10.36 7.60 5.51
CA LYS A 133 9.53 8.76 5.13
C LYS A 133 10.37 9.84 4.46
N ALA A 134 10.13 10.04 3.17
CA ALA A 134 10.73 11.10 2.38
C ALA A 134 9.74 12.26 2.14
N ILE A 135 10.21 13.50 2.25
CA ILE A 135 9.44 14.71 1.87
C ILE A 135 10.14 15.35 0.67
N GLY A 136 9.52 15.24 -0.51
CA GLY A 136 10.09 15.64 -1.79
C GLY A 136 9.42 16.86 -2.42
N ASP A 137 10.14 17.49 -3.34
CA ASP A 137 9.59 18.52 -4.24
C ASP A 137 8.86 17.81 -5.38
N LYS A 138 7.56 18.07 -5.47
CA LYS A 138 6.66 17.52 -6.48
C LYS A 138 7.09 17.89 -7.91
N ALA A 139 7.83 18.99 -8.09
CA ALA A 139 8.34 19.44 -9.38
C ALA A 139 9.65 18.75 -9.80
N ASN A 140 10.24 17.92 -8.94
CA ASN A 140 11.45 17.17 -9.28
C ASN A 140 11.15 16.19 -10.43
N ALA A 141 12.04 16.10 -11.42
CA ALA A 141 11.85 15.19 -12.55
C ALA A 141 11.80 13.70 -12.17
N SER A 142 12.26 13.35 -10.96
CA SER A 142 12.20 12.00 -10.38
C SER A 142 11.08 11.82 -9.34
N ALA A 143 10.26 12.86 -9.10
CA ALA A 143 9.09 12.81 -8.22
C ALA A 143 8.03 11.82 -8.73
N TYR A 144 7.21 11.26 -7.83
CA TYR A 144 6.06 10.44 -8.24
C TYR A 144 5.12 11.25 -9.13
N PHE A 145 4.83 12.49 -8.75
CA PHE A 145 3.90 13.33 -9.50
C PHE A 145 4.36 13.60 -10.93
N GLU A 146 5.65 13.78 -11.19
CA GLU A 146 6.16 14.02 -12.55
C GLU A 146 6.34 12.72 -13.34
N LEU A 147 6.82 11.63 -12.70
CA LEU A 147 7.07 10.35 -13.39
C LEU A 147 5.82 9.49 -13.59
N MET A 148 4.95 9.41 -12.59
CA MET A 148 3.84 8.44 -12.55
C MET A 148 2.51 9.09 -12.91
N ASP A 149 2.14 10.15 -12.19
CA ASP A 149 0.87 10.86 -12.39
C ASP A 149 0.93 11.83 -13.59
N ALA A 150 2.10 12.43 -13.84
CA ALA A 150 2.36 13.50 -14.80
C ALA A 150 1.25 14.56 -14.84
N ARG A 151 1.03 15.22 -13.71
CA ARG A 151 0.10 16.36 -13.60
C ARG A 151 -1.35 15.99 -13.91
N GLY A 152 -1.76 14.81 -13.48
CA GLY A 152 -3.08 14.26 -13.81
C GLY A 152 -3.23 14.05 -15.31
N ILE A 153 -2.19 13.59 -16.01
CA ILE A 153 -2.30 13.03 -17.37
C ILE A 153 -2.08 11.50 -17.34
N ALA A 154 -1.82 10.94 -16.15
CA ALA A 154 -1.54 9.53 -15.90
C ALA A 154 -0.43 9.01 -16.84
N ALA A 155 0.82 9.48 -16.63
CA ALA A 155 1.96 9.12 -17.46
C ALA A 155 2.31 7.63 -17.40
N ASN A 156 3.36 7.23 -16.67
CA ASN A 156 3.80 5.84 -16.69
C ASN A 156 2.74 4.93 -16.03
N PHE A 157 1.95 5.45 -15.09
CA PHE A 157 0.90 4.69 -14.43
C PHE A 157 -0.35 4.51 -15.32
N GLY A 158 -0.86 5.58 -15.94
CA GLY A 158 -1.97 5.49 -16.90
C GLY A 158 -1.62 4.79 -18.21
N ARG A 159 -0.33 4.71 -18.54
CA ARG A 159 0.20 3.86 -19.61
C ARG A 159 0.16 2.38 -19.26
N VAL A 160 0.38 2.03 -18.00
CA VAL A 160 0.29 0.64 -17.54
C VAL A 160 -1.16 0.21 -17.42
N LEU A 161 -2.13 1.06 -17.11
CA LEU A 161 -3.48 0.61 -16.77
C LEU A 161 -4.56 1.05 -17.81
N SER A 162 -5.48 0.15 -18.18
CA SER A 162 -6.72 0.32 -19.02
C SER A 162 -8.00 -0.02 -18.22
N GLY A 163 -9.09 0.73 -18.45
CA GLY A 163 -10.25 0.84 -17.54
C GLY A 163 -10.86 2.26 -17.51
N ALA A 164 -12.01 2.49 -16.85
CA ALA A 164 -12.64 3.80 -16.75
C ALA A 164 -11.79 4.78 -15.92
N TYR A 165 -10.80 5.39 -16.57
CA TYR A 165 -9.83 6.31 -15.97
C TYR A 165 -10.08 7.73 -16.45
N PRO A 166 -10.60 8.61 -15.59
CA PRO A 166 -10.10 9.96 -15.53
C PRO A 166 -8.67 9.92 -14.96
N PRO A 167 -7.72 10.62 -15.59
CA PRO A 167 -6.45 10.92 -14.94
C PRO A 167 -6.69 11.45 -13.50
N GLY A 168 -5.96 10.94 -12.51
CA GLY A 168 -6.13 11.29 -11.09
C GLY A 168 -7.10 10.42 -10.27
N THR A 169 -7.63 9.31 -10.79
CA THR A 169 -8.49 8.34 -10.05
C THR A 169 -7.75 7.18 -9.40
N GLU A 170 -6.48 6.99 -9.74
CA GLU A 170 -5.53 6.16 -8.98
C GLU A 170 -5.36 6.68 -7.56
N VAL A 171 -5.69 7.95 -7.39
CA VAL A 171 -5.32 8.74 -6.25
C VAL A 171 -6.58 9.14 -5.50
N ALA A 172 -6.86 8.43 -4.41
CA ALA A 172 -8.04 8.71 -3.62
C ALA A 172 -7.84 9.98 -2.77
N PRO A 173 -8.91 10.75 -2.47
CA PRO A 173 -8.83 11.75 -1.43
C PRO A 173 -8.46 11.07 -0.10
N VAL A 174 -7.58 11.71 0.65
CA VAL A 174 -7.15 11.20 1.95
C VAL A 174 -8.28 11.41 2.97
N GLY A 175 -8.41 10.52 3.96
CA GLY A 175 -9.41 10.64 5.04
C GLY A 175 -10.58 9.66 4.90
N GLY A 176 -10.30 8.39 4.58
CA GLY A 176 -11.31 7.32 4.65
C GLY A 176 -11.67 6.66 3.32
N ALA A 177 -11.08 7.08 2.20
CA ALA A 177 -11.23 6.35 0.95
C ALA A 177 -10.47 5.02 1.02
N MET A 178 -11.17 3.93 0.74
CA MET A 178 -10.58 2.60 0.57
C MET A 178 -9.91 2.52 -0.80
N GLN A 179 -8.70 1.99 -0.84
CA GLN A 179 -8.03 1.61 -2.08
C GLN A 179 -7.85 0.10 -2.15
N THR A 180 -7.96 -0.45 -3.35
CA THR A 180 -7.66 -1.86 -3.61
C THR A 180 -6.28 -1.93 -4.25
N LEU A 181 -5.40 -2.75 -3.68
CA LEU A 181 -4.09 -3.05 -4.23
C LEU A 181 -4.21 -4.30 -5.10
N TYR A 182 -3.98 -4.14 -6.40
CA TYR A 182 -4.06 -5.20 -7.40
C TYR A 182 -2.68 -5.78 -7.69
N PHE A 183 -2.59 -7.10 -7.83
CA PHE A 183 -1.36 -7.82 -8.15
C PHE A 183 -1.31 -8.23 -9.62
N TYR A 184 -0.13 -8.11 -10.22
CA TYR A 184 0.18 -8.53 -11.58
C TYR A 184 1.49 -9.33 -11.57
N ASP A 185 1.42 -10.60 -11.98
CA ASP A 185 2.57 -11.53 -12.09
C ASP A 185 3.30 -11.45 -13.44
N SER A 186 2.68 -10.81 -14.44
CA SER A 186 3.30 -10.56 -15.75
C SER A 186 2.81 -9.26 -16.38
N PRO A 187 3.16 -8.10 -15.80
CA PRO A 187 2.68 -6.80 -16.27
C PRO A 187 3.31 -6.36 -17.62
N ASN A 188 4.14 -7.19 -18.25
CA ASN A 188 4.56 -6.99 -19.65
C ASN A 188 3.51 -7.46 -20.67
N ALA A 189 2.53 -8.26 -20.26
CA ALA A 189 1.39 -8.63 -21.08
C ALA A 189 0.15 -7.83 -20.66
N ALA A 190 -0.62 -7.36 -21.64
CA ALA A 190 -1.91 -6.76 -21.35
C ALA A 190 -2.85 -7.81 -20.72
N GLY A 191 -3.52 -7.48 -19.63
CA GLY A 191 -4.31 -8.46 -18.89
C GLY A 191 -4.95 -7.92 -17.63
N ALA A 192 -5.98 -8.61 -17.15
CA ALA A 192 -6.58 -8.36 -15.85
C ALA A 192 -5.56 -8.62 -14.72
N PRO A 193 -5.79 -8.11 -13.50
CA PRO A 193 -4.92 -8.44 -12.39
C PRO A 193 -5.05 -9.92 -12.05
N THR A 194 -3.95 -10.54 -11.64
CA THR A 194 -3.93 -11.93 -11.15
C THR A 194 -4.81 -12.08 -9.91
N GLY A 195 -4.93 -11.01 -9.12
CA GLY A 195 -5.86 -10.93 -8.00
C GLY A 195 -5.82 -9.60 -7.25
N ILE A 196 -6.64 -9.52 -6.20
CA ILE A 196 -6.58 -8.46 -5.20
C ILE A 196 -5.58 -8.91 -4.13
N ALA A 197 -4.53 -8.12 -3.92
CA ALA A 197 -3.55 -8.41 -2.88
C ALA A 197 -4.03 -7.93 -1.51
N LEU A 198 -4.48 -6.67 -1.44
CA LEU A 198 -4.82 -5.99 -0.19
C LEU A 198 -5.92 -4.94 -0.42
N THR A 199 -6.63 -4.57 0.64
CA THR A 199 -7.36 -3.30 0.74
C THR A 199 -6.63 -2.39 1.71
N LEU A 200 -6.58 -1.09 1.40
CA LEU A 200 -5.78 -0.11 2.12
C LEU A 200 -6.66 1.08 2.49
N ARG A 201 -6.54 1.57 3.73
CA ARG A 201 -7.13 2.85 4.14
C ARG A 201 -6.05 3.76 4.66
N THR A 202 -5.91 4.93 4.05
CA THR A 202 -5.15 6.04 4.64
C THR A 202 -6.01 6.72 5.70
N ASN A 203 -5.55 6.70 6.94
CA ASN A 203 -6.26 7.30 8.07
C ASN A 203 -5.98 8.82 8.15
N GLU A 204 -6.78 9.54 8.92
CA GLU A 204 -6.66 10.99 9.08
C GLU A 204 -5.36 11.43 9.76
N ASP A 205 -4.81 10.58 10.63
CA ASP A 205 -3.52 10.75 11.29
C ASP A 205 -2.32 10.46 10.38
N GLY A 206 -2.59 10.16 9.11
CA GLY A 206 -1.60 9.84 8.10
C GLY A 206 -0.97 8.45 8.25
N SER A 207 -1.51 7.56 9.07
CA SER A 207 -1.18 6.13 9.08
C SER A 207 -1.89 5.38 7.94
N THR A 208 -1.50 4.12 7.70
CA THR A 208 -2.21 3.22 6.76
C THR A 208 -2.71 1.99 7.50
N THR A 209 -4.01 1.68 7.38
CA THR A 209 -4.55 0.38 7.82
C THR A 209 -4.62 -0.59 6.63
N ILE A 210 -4.04 -1.77 6.81
CA ILE A 210 -4.05 -2.91 5.91
C ILE A 210 -5.27 -3.78 6.19
N ASN A 211 -5.98 -4.14 5.13
CA ASN A 211 -7.26 -4.85 5.16
C ASN A 211 -8.17 -4.33 6.27
N PRO A 212 -8.45 -3.00 6.27
CA PRO A 212 -9.35 -2.39 7.23
C PRO A 212 -10.69 -3.10 7.05
N GLY A 213 -11.14 -3.80 8.09
CA GLY A 213 -12.38 -4.55 8.01
C GLY A 213 -13.52 -3.61 7.63
N GLY A 214 -13.98 -3.67 6.38
CA GLY A 214 -15.39 -3.39 6.12
C GLY A 214 -16.12 -4.40 6.98
N GLY A 215 -16.80 -3.91 8.03
CA GLY A 215 -17.28 -4.68 9.18
C GLY A 215 -17.36 -6.16 8.88
N GLY A 216 -16.43 -6.93 9.46
CA GLY A 216 -16.25 -8.33 9.11
C GLY A 216 -17.62 -8.97 8.94
N VAL A 217 -17.78 -9.76 7.88
CA VAL A 217 -18.62 -10.93 8.06
C VAL A 217 -17.92 -11.68 9.18
N VAL A 218 -18.24 -11.36 10.44
CA VAL A 218 -17.93 -12.23 11.57
C VAL A 218 -18.46 -13.56 11.08
N PRO A 219 -17.60 -14.58 10.88
CA PRO A 219 -18.08 -15.87 10.42
C PRO A 219 -19.26 -16.21 11.31
N ILE A 220 -20.47 -16.24 10.73
CA ILE A 220 -21.67 -16.53 11.51
C ILE A 220 -21.34 -17.88 12.14
N PRO A 221 -21.22 -17.97 13.48
CA PRO A 221 -20.84 -19.22 14.09
C PRO A 221 -21.79 -20.29 13.54
N PRO A 222 -21.30 -21.47 13.13
CA PRO A 222 -22.17 -22.49 12.54
C PRO A 222 -23.41 -22.77 13.40
N SER A 223 -23.34 -22.55 14.71
CA SER A 223 -24.47 -22.59 15.65
C SER A 223 -25.61 -21.61 15.33
N VAL A 224 -25.32 -20.38 14.91
CA VAL A 224 -26.33 -19.38 14.51
C VAL A 224 -26.95 -19.75 13.15
N LEU A 225 -26.16 -20.32 12.24
CA LEU A 225 -26.65 -20.84 10.95
C LEU A 225 -27.51 -22.11 11.14
N LEU A 226 -27.16 -22.94 12.12
CA LEU A 226 -27.90 -24.14 12.51
C LEU A 226 -29.19 -23.80 13.27
N LEU A 227 -29.19 -22.75 14.10
CA LEU A 227 -30.39 -22.24 14.77
C LEU A 227 -31.41 -21.66 13.76
N ALA A 228 -30.94 -20.93 12.75
CA ALA A 228 -31.80 -20.39 11.71
C ALA A 228 -32.47 -21.50 10.87
N SER A 229 -31.75 -22.57 10.55
CA SER A 229 -32.31 -23.72 9.83
C SER A 229 -33.19 -24.61 10.73
N GLY A 230 -32.84 -24.77 12.01
CA GLY A 230 -33.64 -25.52 12.99
C GLY A 230 -35.00 -24.89 13.28
N LEU A 231 -35.11 -23.56 13.30
CA LEU A 231 -36.38 -22.86 13.56
C LEU A 231 -37.38 -23.01 12.40
N LEU A 232 -36.90 -23.04 11.14
CA LEU A 232 -37.72 -23.35 9.96
C LEU A 232 -38.22 -24.80 9.97
N GLY A 233 -37.41 -25.75 10.43
CA GLY A 233 -37.81 -27.15 10.57
C GLY A 233 -38.95 -27.38 11.57
N LEU A 234 -39.04 -26.55 12.62
CA LEU A 234 -40.08 -26.63 13.64
C LEU A 234 -41.44 -26.08 13.18
N ILE A 235 -41.47 -25.16 12.22
CA ILE A 235 -42.73 -24.61 11.66
C ILE A 235 -43.41 -25.63 10.71
N GLY A 236 -42.64 -26.56 10.13
CA GLY A 236 -43.16 -27.64 9.27
C GLY A 236 -43.84 -28.79 10.03
N LEU A 237 -43.69 -28.86 11.36
CA LEU A 237 -44.27 -29.92 12.20
C LEU A 237 -45.69 -29.56 12.65
N ARG A 238 -46.56 -29.21 11.70
CA ARG A 238 -48.00 -29.06 11.98
C ARG A 238 -48.60 -30.45 12.09
N ARG A 239 -48.84 -30.91 13.32
CA ARG A 239 -49.49 -32.18 13.67
C ARG A 239 -50.76 -32.40 12.84
N LYS A 240 -50.82 -33.52 12.13
CA LYS A 240 -52.05 -34.05 11.55
C LYS A 240 -52.91 -34.57 12.71
N SER A 241 -54.00 -33.87 13.01
CA SER A 241 -55.01 -34.32 13.97
C SER A 241 -55.69 -35.58 13.42
N ALA A 242 -55.81 -36.61 14.26
CA ALA A 242 -56.65 -37.78 14.03
C ALA A 242 -58.11 -37.46 14.33
#